data_AF-A0A7J7JEM2-F1
#
_entry.id   AF-A0A7J7JEM2-F1
#
_cell.length_a   1.000
_cell.length_b   1.000
_cell.length_c   1.000
_cell.angle_alpha   90.00
_cell.angle_beta   90.00
_cell.angle_gamma   90.00
#
_symmetry.space_group_name_H-M   'P 1'
#
loop_
_entity.id
_entity.type
_entity.pdbx_description
1 polymer ?
#
loop_
_entity_poly.entity_id
_entity_poly.type
_entity_poly.pdbx_seq_one_letter_code
_entity_poly.pdbx_strand_id
1 'polypeptide(L)'
;MCYLDTLFPVLSDQFFKVGGLLVAYTVIIAIVFPFFTLALILIIAIYYFPYKLSEGGINETKRLDNMTKSPLLSHLATSIQGSSTIKAYKMEKKFQLKFSKLQDRNSVALFLFGMSLQWASEKFDLISLLIVLVTFIFPAALPKEMITPSMTALSLTYAITVCDMVQSVVRQAVQSEAMFKSAKRILNYINDLESEAPGSIEHRRPPTGWPEEGRIVFHEVNVRYREGLPLVLKNISFEVKPQEKIGIVG
;
A
#
# COMPACT_ATOMS: atom_id res chain seq x y z
N MET A 1 6.38 6.48 -7.71
CA MET A 1 7.68 6.75 -7.09
C MET A 1 7.57 7.81 -6.00
N CYS A 2 7.28 9.08 -6.31
CA CYS A 2 7.23 10.16 -5.30
C CYS A 2 6.49 9.86 -3.97
N TYR A 3 5.35 9.17 -4.00
CA TYR A 3 4.59 8.87 -2.78
C TYR A 3 5.26 7.84 -1.86
N LEU A 4 5.98 6.84 -2.40
CA LEU A 4 6.71 5.88 -1.57
C LEU A 4 7.98 6.54 -1.01
N ASP A 5 8.71 7.25 -1.86
CA ASP A 5 10.03 7.82 -1.52
C ASP A 5 9.94 8.92 -0.45
N THR A 6 8.83 9.68 -0.42
CA THR A 6 8.66 10.79 0.54
C THR A 6 7.86 10.40 1.78
N LEU A 7 6.81 9.58 1.63
CA LEU A 7 5.91 9.27 2.74
C LEU A 7 6.40 8.09 3.58
N PHE A 8 7.04 7.09 2.97
CA PHE A 8 7.54 5.91 3.68
C PHE A 8 8.53 6.26 4.80
N PRO A 9 9.61 7.05 4.57
CA PRO A 9 10.55 7.37 5.63
C PRO A 9 9.89 8.16 6.77
N VAL A 10 8.97 9.06 6.46
CA VAL A 10 8.23 9.85 7.47
C VAL A 10 7.34 8.96 8.34
N LEU A 11 6.55 8.07 7.72
CA LEU A 11 5.68 7.15 8.45
C LEU A 11 6.47 6.10 9.24
N SER A 12 7.56 5.59 8.67
CA SER A 12 8.44 4.64 9.34
C SER A 12 9.12 5.27 10.56
N ASP A 13 9.63 6.50 10.43
CA ASP A 13 10.23 7.24 11.54
C ASP A 13 9.22 7.51 12.65
N GLN A 14 7.98 7.90 12.30
CA GLN A 14 6.89 8.04 13.28
C GLN A 14 6.60 6.72 13.99
N PHE A 15 6.47 5.61 13.26
CA PHE A 15 6.19 4.30 13.83
C PHE A 15 7.28 3.87 14.82
N PHE A 16 8.56 4.03 14.46
CA PHE A 16 9.68 3.69 15.34
C PHE A 16 9.73 4.59 16.59
N LYS A 17 9.49 5.89 16.44
CA LYS A 17 9.47 6.84 17.57
C LYS A 17 8.34 6.53 18.54
N VAL A 18 7.10 6.41 18.05
CA VAL A 18 5.94 6.20 18.92
C VAL A 18 5.94 4.79 19.50
N GLY A 19 6.33 3.77 18.71
CA GLY A 19 6.52 2.41 19.21
C GLY A 19 7.60 2.32 20.29
N GLY A 20 8.75 2.95 20.07
CA GLY A 20 9.86 2.99 21.04
C GLY A 20 9.46 3.70 22.34
N LEU A 21 8.74 4.82 22.24
CA LEU A 21 8.20 5.51 23.41
C LEU A 21 7.21 4.64 24.17
N LEU A 22 6.29 3.96 23.48
CA LEU A 22 5.33 3.05 24.12
C LEU A 22 6.06 1.95 24.90
N VAL A 23 7.08 1.31 24.33
CA VAL A 23 7.89 0.31 25.03
C VAL A 23 8.58 0.92 26.26
N ALA A 24 9.17 2.10 26.14
CA ALA A 24 9.82 2.78 27.26
C ALA A 24 8.84 3.08 28.40
N TYR A 25 7.65 3.61 28.10
CA TYR A 25 6.58 3.83 29.09
C TYR A 25 6.13 2.53 29.74
N THR A 26 5.96 1.47 28.95
CA THR A 26 5.59 0.14 29.46
C THR A 26 6.63 -0.40 30.44
N VAL A 27 7.92 -0.24 30.13
CA VAL A 27 9.03 -0.66 31.00
C VAL A 27 9.07 0.15 32.29
N ILE A 28 8.91 1.48 32.21
CA ILE A 28 8.86 2.34 33.40
C ILE A 28 7.70 1.94 34.31
N ILE A 29 6.51 1.74 33.75
CA ILE A 29 5.32 1.33 34.52
C ILE A 29 5.53 -0.06 35.13
N ALA A 30 6.17 -1.00 34.43
CA ALA A 30 6.46 -2.33 34.96
C ALA A 30 7.45 -2.30 36.14
N ILE A 31 8.42 -1.37 36.14
CA ILE A 31 9.37 -1.20 37.25
C ILE A 31 8.68 -0.56 38.46
N VAL A 32 7.84 0.46 38.24
CA VAL A 32 7.19 1.20 39.32
C VAL A 32 6.02 0.41 39.93
N PHE A 33 5.25 -0.31 39.10
CA PHE A 33 4.07 -1.07 39.53
C PHE A 33 4.05 -2.47 38.89
N PRO A 34 4.75 -3.47 39.46
CA PRO A 34 4.84 -4.82 38.89
C PRO A 34 3.49 -5.54 38.77
N PHE A 35 2.51 -5.23 39.65
CA PHE A 35 1.15 -5.75 39.52
C PHE A 35 0.39 -5.20 38.29
N PHE A 36 0.76 -4.01 37.81
CA PHE A 36 0.13 -3.35 36.66
C PHE A 36 0.55 -4.00 35.32
N THR A 37 1.67 -4.73 35.28
CA THR A 37 2.12 -5.47 34.09
C THR A 37 1.12 -6.54 33.67
N LEU A 38 0.48 -7.23 34.62
CA LEU A 38 -0.56 -8.23 34.32
C LEU A 38 -1.78 -7.58 33.65
N ALA A 39 -2.20 -6.41 34.14
CA ALA A 39 -3.30 -5.64 33.57
C ALA A 39 -2.99 -5.20 32.13
N LEU A 40 -1.73 -4.83 31.86
CA LEU A 40 -1.30 -4.40 30.53
C LEU A 40 -1.37 -5.51 29.49
N ILE A 41 -0.99 -6.75 29.86
CA ILE A 41 -1.15 -7.93 28.99
C ILE A 41 -2.63 -8.18 28.68
N LEU A 42 -3.50 -8.05 29.69
CA LEU A 42 -4.94 -8.18 29.54
C LEU A 42 -5.50 -7.12 28.58
N ILE A 43 -5.03 -5.87 28.72
CA ILE A 43 -5.42 -4.75 27.85
C ILE A 43 -5.02 -5.04 26.39
N ILE A 44 -3.79 -5.49 26.14
CA ILE A 44 -3.34 -5.87 24.78
C ILE A 44 -4.23 -6.97 24.19
N ALA A 45 -4.60 -7.99 24.98
CA ALA A 45 -5.50 -9.05 24.53
C ALA A 45 -6.89 -8.52 24.16
N ILE A 46 -7.42 -7.58 24.94
CA ILE A 46 -8.71 -6.91 24.66
C ILE A 46 -8.64 -6.08 23.37
N TYR A 47 -7.52 -5.39 23.12
CA TYR A 47 -7.31 -4.61 21.89
C TYR A 47 -7.10 -5.47 20.64
N TYR A 48 -6.66 -6.72 20.78
CA TYR A 48 -6.39 -7.61 19.63
C TYR A 48 -7.63 -7.97 18.82
N PHE A 49 -8.74 -8.28 19.50
CA PHE A 49 -9.98 -8.67 18.83
C PHE A 49 -10.58 -7.57 17.92
N PRO A 50 -10.82 -6.32 18.41
CA PRO A 50 -11.33 -5.25 17.56
C PRO A 50 -10.33 -4.86 16.47
N TYR A 51 -9.02 -4.91 16.76
CA TYR A 51 -7.99 -4.67 15.74
C TYR A 51 -8.14 -5.63 14.56
N LYS A 52 -8.20 -6.94 14.81
CA LYS A 52 -8.29 -7.96 13.77
C LYS A 52 -9.59 -7.86 12.96
N LEU A 53 -10.69 -7.51 13.62
CA LEU A 53 -11.99 -7.32 12.98
C LEU A 53 -11.98 -6.07 12.06
N SER A 54 -11.41 -4.96 12.53
CA SER A 54 -11.32 -3.71 11.77
C SER A 54 -10.31 -3.78 10.61
N GLU A 55 -9.20 -4.52 10.79
CA GLU A 55 -8.13 -4.65 9.80
C GLU A 55 -8.65 -5.17 8.45
N GLY A 56 -9.47 -6.23 8.48
CA GLY A 56 -10.07 -6.79 7.27
C GLY A 56 -10.94 -5.79 6.51
N GLY A 57 -11.77 -5.03 7.24
CA GLY A 57 -12.65 -4.01 6.66
C GLY A 57 -11.89 -2.84 6.05
N ILE A 58 -10.89 -2.31 6.77
CA ILE A 58 -10.03 -1.20 6.30
C ILE A 58 -9.24 -1.60 5.06
N ASN A 59 -8.69 -2.81 5.05
CA ASN A 59 -7.93 -3.32 3.90
C ASN A 59 -8.81 -3.44 2.65
N GLU A 60 -10.05 -3.92 2.80
CA GLU A 60 -10.97 -4.10 1.67
C GLU A 60 -11.49 -2.76 1.13
N THR A 61 -11.88 -1.81 2.00
CA THR A 61 -12.27 -0.46 1.56
C THR A 61 -11.10 0.27 0.90
N LYS A 62 -9.87 0.06 1.39
CA LYS A 62 -8.67 0.60 0.74
C LYS A 62 -8.41 -0.03 -0.63
N ARG A 63 -8.66 -1.32 -0.77
CA ARG A 63 -8.58 -2.03 -2.06
C ARG A 63 -9.58 -1.45 -3.05
N LEU A 64 -10.82 -1.20 -2.63
CA LEU A 64 -11.84 -0.57 -3.45
C LEU A 64 -11.42 0.82 -3.93
N ASP A 65 -10.91 1.69 -3.05
CA ASP A 65 -10.37 3.01 -3.39
C ASP A 65 -9.28 2.91 -4.48
N ASN A 66 -8.32 1.99 -4.30
CA ASN A 66 -7.26 1.78 -5.27
C ASN A 66 -7.78 1.26 -6.62
N MET A 67 -8.78 0.37 -6.62
CA MET A 67 -9.38 -0.19 -7.83
C MET A 67 -10.20 0.84 -8.61
N THR A 68 -10.91 1.76 -7.93
CA THR A 68 -11.70 2.81 -8.59
C THR A 68 -10.84 3.95 -9.13
N LYS A 69 -9.69 4.20 -8.52
CA LYS A 69 -8.78 5.26 -8.94
C LYS A 69 -8.08 4.97 -10.27
N SER A 70 -7.74 3.71 -10.53
CA SER A 70 -7.08 3.29 -11.78
C SER A 70 -7.85 3.65 -13.07
N PRO A 71 -9.14 3.26 -13.24
CA PRO A 71 -9.90 3.61 -14.45
C PRO A 71 -10.15 5.11 -14.58
N LEU A 72 -10.26 5.86 -13.47
CA LEU A 72 -10.37 7.31 -13.50
C LEU A 72 -9.13 7.96 -14.11
N LEU A 73 -7.93 7.57 -13.66
CA LEU A 73 -6.67 8.09 -14.18
C LEU A 73 -6.44 7.68 -15.64
N SER A 74 -6.77 6.43 -15.99
CA SER A 74 -6.68 5.94 -17.37
C SER A 74 -7.62 6.70 -18.33
N HIS A 75 -8.85 7.00 -17.88
CA HIS A 75 -9.79 7.82 -18.66
C HIS A 75 -9.28 9.25 -18.84
N LEU A 76 -8.67 9.84 -17.81
CA LEU A 76 -8.10 11.18 -17.89
C LEU A 76 -6.92 11.21 -18.87
N ALA A 77 -6.00 10.24 -18.79
CA ALA A 77 -4.86 10.13 -19.70
C ALA A 77 -5.30 9.98 -21.17
N THR A 78 -6.24 9.09 -21.44
CA THR A 78 -6.78 8.89 -22.80
C THR A 78 -7.56 10.10 -23.31
N SER A 79 -8.27 10.84 -22.44
CA SER A 79 -8.96 12.08 -22.81
C SER A 79 -8.00 13.21 -23.17
N ILE A 80 -6.87 13.32 -22.47
CA ILE A 80 -5.83 14.30 -22.77
C ILE A 80 -5.17 13.98 -24.11
N GLN A 81 -4.75 12.72 -24.30
CA GLN A 81 -4.07 12.29 -25.52
C GLN A 81 -5.00 12.38 -26.75
N GLY A 82 -6.30 12.11 -26.59
CA GLY A 82 -7.31 12.16 -27.64
C GLY A 82 -8.08 13.47 -27.75
N SER A 83 -7.60 14.57 -27.16
CA SER A 83 -8.38 15.82 -27.05
C SER A 83 -8.83 16.39 -28.41
N SER A 84 -7.95 16.34 -29.42
CA SER A 84 -8.25 16.81 -30.78
C SER A 84 -9.39 16.01 -31.42
N THR A 85 -9.34 14.68 -31.32
CA THR A 85 -10.37 13.77 -31.83
C THR A 85 -11.70 13.98 -31.12
N ILE A 86 -11.71 14.11 -29.79
CA ILE A 86 -12.94 14.34 -29.01
C ILE A 86 -13.64 15.64 -29.45
N LYS A 87 -12.86 16.70 -29.67
CA LYS A 87 -13.38 18.00 -30.16
C LYS A 87 -13.88 17.90 -31.60
N ALA A 88 -13.15 17.21 -32.48
CA ALA A 88 -13.54 17.03 -33.88
C ALA A 88 -14.91 16.33 -34.00
N TYR A 89 -15.17 15.32 -33.16
CA TYR A 89 -16.46 14.61 -33.12
C TYR A 89 -17.51 15.25 -32.19
N LYS A 90 -17.22 16.38 -31.52
CA LYS A 90 -18.11 17.07 -30.57
C LYS A 90 -18.65 16.16 -29.45
N MET A 91 -17.77 15.30 -28.91
CA MET A 91 -18.10 14.27 -27.91
C MET A 91 -17.76 14.67 -26.47
N GLU A 92 -17.45 15.94 -26.20
CA GLU A 92 -16.98 16.43 -24.91
C GLU A 92 -17.95 16.10 -23.78
N LYS A 93 -19.25 16.34 -23.99
CA LYS A 93 -20.30 16.07 -22.97
C LYS A 93 -20.35 14.60 -22.57
N LYS A 94 -20.17 13.67 -23.53
CA LYS A 94 -20.17 12.22 -23.25
C LYS A 94 -18.96 11.82 -22.41
N PHE A 95 -17.79 12.36 -22.72
CA PHE A 95 -16.57 12.14 -21.95
C PHE A 95 -16.64 12.77 -20.56
N GLN A 96 -17.19 13.98 -20.43
CA GLN A 96 -17.44 14.64 -19.15
C GLN A 96 -18.38 13.82 -18.26
N LEU A 97 -19.52 13.36 -18.80
CA LEU A 97 -20.47 12.54 -18.04
C LEU A 97 -19.87 11.20 -17.60
N LYS A 98 -19.02 10.58 -18.45
CA LYS A 98 -18.27 9.38 -18.07
C LYS A 98 -17.25 9.67 -16.97
N PHE A 99 -16.53 10.79 -17.06
CA PHE A 99 -15.60 11.23 -16.03
C PHE A 99 -16.31 11.47 -14.69
N SER A 100 -17.43 12.19 -14.67
CA SER A 100 -18.23 12.42 -13.45
C SER A 100 -18.65 11.10 -12.82
N LYS A 101 -19.14 10.12 -13.59
CA LYS A 101 -19.52 8.80 -13.06
C LYS A 101 -18.33 8.03 -12.44
N LEU A 102 -17.14 8.13 -13.04
CA LEU A 102 -15.93 7.51 -12.50
C LEU A 102 -15.46 8.22 -11.23
N GLN A 103 -15.53 9.55 -11.23
CA GLN A 103 -15.21 10.38 -10.08
C GLN A 103 -16.14 10.08 -8.90
N ASP A 104 -17.44 10.01 -9.13
CA ASP A 104 -18.43 9.70 -8.09
C ASP A 104 -18.16 8.34 -7.45
N ARG A 105 -17.89 7.31 -8.26
CA ARG A 105 -17.51 5.98 -7.76
C ARG A 105 -16.26 6.03 -6.90
N ASN A 106 -15.25 6.78 -7.33
CA ASN A 106 -14.01 6.93 -6.57
C ASN A 106 -14.23 7.71 -5.26
N SER A 107 -15.04 8.77 -5.28
CA SER A 107 -15.40 9.55 -4.10
C SER A 107 -16.14 8.71 -3.06
N VAL A 108 -17.07 7.85 -3.49
CA VAL A 108 -17.76 6.92 -2.59
C VAL A 108 -16.78 5.93 -1.97
N ALA A 109 -15.87 5.35 -2.76
CA ALA A 109 -14.87 4.42 -2.23
C ALA A 109 -13.92 5.09 -1.22
N LEU A 110 -13.45 6.30 -1.52
CA LEU A 110 -12.63 7.10 -0.60
C LEU A 110 -13.38 7.46 0.67
N PHE A 111 -14.66 7.83 0.56
CA PHE A 111 -15.51 8.13 1.71
C PHE A 111 -15.69 6.88 2.61
N LEU A 112 -16.00 5.72 2.02
CA LEU A 112 -16.11 4.46 2.76
C LEU A 112 -14.81 4.06 3.45
N PHE A 113 -13.66 4.27 2.81
CA PHE A 113 -12.36 4.08 3.44
C PHE A 113 -12.18 5.01 4.65
N GLY A 114 -12.51 6.30 4.51
CA GLY A 114 -12.47 7.26 5.62
C GLY A 114 -13.39 6.86 6.79
N MET A 115 -14.63 6.45 6.50
CA MET A 115 -15.58 5.97 7.50
C MET A 115 -15.09 4.70 8.20
N SER A 116 -14.45 3.76 7.47
CA SER A 116 -13.91 2.54 8.09
C SER A 116 -12.78 2.82 9.09
N LEU A 117 -11.94 3.83 8.80
CA LEU A 117 -10.90 4.29 9.73
C LEU A 117 -11.50 4.95 10.98
N GLN A 118 -12.51 5.81 10.81
CA GLN A 118 -13.20 6.48 11.92
C GLN A 118 -13.92 5.46 12.81
N TRP A 119 -14.65 4.53 12.20
CA TRP A 119 -15.34 3.46 12.92
C TRP A 119 -14.39 2.62 13.78
N ALA A 120 -13.20 2.28 13.26
CA ALA A 120 -12.19 1.59 14.04
C ALA A 120 -11.67 2.44 15.20
N SER A 121 -11.42 3.74 14.97
CA SER A 121 -11.00 4.68 16.02
C SER A 121 -12.00 4.74 17.17
N GLU A 122 -13.29 4.90 16.85
CA GLU A 122 -14.34 4.98 17.86
C GLU A 122 -14.41 3.72 18.75
N LYS A 123 -14.15 2.54 18.20
CA LYS A 123 -14.09 1.29 19.00
C LYS A 123 -12.89 1.26 19.93
N PHE A 124 -11.74 1.74 19.47
CA PHE A 124 -10.57 1.88 20.34
C PHE A 124 -10.79 2.91 21.43
N ASP A 125 -11.41 4.05 21.12
CA ASP A 125 -11.76 5.10 22.07
C ASP A 125 -12.71 4.59 23.16
N LEU A 126 -13.72 3.79 22.79
CA LEU A 126 -14.65 3.18 23.75
C LEU A 126 -13.95 2.22 24.72
N ILE A 127 -13.01 1.41 24.24
CA ILE A 127 -12.23 0.49 25.09
C ILE A 127 -11.31 1.28 26.02
N SER A 128 -10.62 2.29 25.48
CA SER A 128 -9.78 3.21 26.25
C SER A 128 -10.57 3.87 27.38
N LEU A 129 -11.79 4.35 27.10
CA LEU A 129 -12.66 4.97 28.08
C LEU A 129 -13.06 4.00 29.20
N LEU A 130 -13.37 2.75 28.86
CA LEU A 130 -13.69 1.72 29.86
C LEU A 130 -12.49 1.42 30.76
N ILE A 131 -11.27 1.35 30.22
CA ILE A 131 -10.04 1.13 31.00
C ILE A 131 -9.81 2.28 31.98
N VAL A 132 -9.96 3.52 31.52
CA VAL A 132 -9.82 4.72 32.36
C VAL A 132 -10.87 4.73 33.47
N LEU A 133 -12.12 4.37 33.16
CA LEU A 133 -13.22 4.28 34.14
C LEU A 133 -12.93 3.22 35.21
N VAL A 134 -12.44 2.03 34.83
CA VAL A 134 -12.05 0.99 35.78
C VAL A 134 -10.89 1.47 36.67
N THR A 135 -9.89 2.14 36.07
CA THR A 135 -8.73 2.69 36.79
C THR A 135 -9.15 3.79 37.78
N PHE A 136 -10.21 4.53 37.49
CA PHE A 136 -10.77 5.54 38.37
C PHE A 136 -11.58 4.94 39.54
N ILE A 137 -12.38 3.91 39.28
CA ILE A 137 -13.26 3.29 40.28
C ILE A 137 -12.49 2.36 41.23
N PHE A 138 -11.48 1.65 40.74
CA PHE A 138 -10.75 0.64 41.51
C PHE A 138 -10.12 1.18 42.82
N PRO A 139 -9.45 2.35 42.84
CA PRO A 139 -8.93 2.94 44.07
C PRO A 139 -10.02 3.44 45.02
N ALA A 140 -11.21 3.79 44.51
CA ALA A 140 -12.34 4.23 45.34
C ALA A 140 -13.03 3.08 46.09
N ALA A 141 -12.87 1.83 45.61
CA ALA A 141 -13.41 0.63 46.23
C ALA A 141 -12.49 0.01 47.30
N LEU A 142 -11.25 0.49 47.42
CA LEU A 142 -10.25 -0.04 48.36
C LEU A 142 -10.19 0.77 49.67
N PRO A 143 -9.74 0.16 50.79
CA PRO A 143 -9.60 0.86 52.06
C PRO A 143 -8.62 2.04 51.94
N LYS A 144 -8.99 3.20 52.52
CA LYS A 144 -8.21 4.45 52.46
C LYS A 144 -6.77 4.32 53.00
N GLU A 145 -6.47 3.28 53.77
CA GLU A 145 -5.16 3.04 54.37
C GLU A 145 -4.13 2.45 53.40
N MET A 146 -4.56 1.87 52.27
CA MET A 146 -3.64 1.23 51.30
C MET A 146 -3.20 2.16 50.16
N ILE A 147 -3.94 3.23 49.84
CA ILE A 147 -3.69 4.03 48.64
C ILE A 147 -3.69 5.53 48.95
N THR A 148 -2.53 6.19 48.73
CA THR A 148 -2.42 7.64 48.81
C THR A 148 -3.08 8.30 47.60
N PRO A 149 -3.83 9.42 47.77
CA PRO A 149 -4.48 10.13 46.65
C PRO A 149 -3.53 10.51 45.50
N SER A 150 -2.26 10.77 45.81
CA SER A 150 -1.22 11.06 44.81
C SER A 150 -0.92 9.86 43.89
N MET A 151 -0.92 8.64 44.43
CA MET A 151 -0.69 7.42 43.64
C MET A 151 -1.88 7.13 42.71
N THR A 152 -3.11 7.35 43.19
CA THR A 152 -4.33 7.24 42.36
C THR A 152 -4.31 8.23 41.18
N ALA A 153 -3.94 9.48 41.43
CA ALA A 153 -3.84 10.49 40.39
C ALA A 153 -2.76 10.13 39.36
N LEU A 154 -1.58 9.68 39.81
CA LEU A 154 -0.50 9.21 38.93
C LEU A 154 -0.93 8.02 38.06
N SER A 155 -1.60 7.02 38.65
CA SER A 155 -2.09 5.86 37.89
C SER A 155 -3.12 6.24 36.84
N LEU A 156 -3.99 7.21 37.14
CA LEU A 156 -5.00 7.69 36.19
C LEU A 156 -4.36 8.44 35.02
N THR A 157 -3.41 9.34 35.29
CA THR A 157 -2.68 10.06 34.24
C THR A 157 -1.92 9.08 33.35
N TYR A 158 -1.21 8.10 33.92
CA TYR A 158 -0.50 7.10 33.12
C TYR A 158 -1.44 6.21 32.32
N ALA A 159 -2.60 5.81 32.85
CA ALA A 159 -3.58 5.02 32.11
C ALA A 159 -4.11 5.78 30.88
N ILE A 160 -4.43 7.07 31.02
CA ILE A 160 -4.87 7.92 29.91
C ILE A 160 -3.78 8.04 28.85
N THR A 161 -2.54 8.34 29.26
CA THR A 161 -1.41 8.47 28.33
C THR A 161 -1.13 7.16 27.58
N VAL A 162 -1.15 6.01 28.27
CA VAL A 162 -0.93 4.71 27.62
C VAL A 162 -2.04 4.38 26.63
N CYS A 163 -3.30 4.66 26.95
CA CYS A 163 -4.42 4.42 26.03
C CYS A 163 -4.27 5.21 24.72
N ASP A 164 -3.93 6.51 24.81
CA ASP A 164 -3.72 7.37 23.64
C ASP A 164 -2.50 6.91 22.80
N MET A 165 -1.41 6.51 23.47
CA MET A 165 -0.24 5.96 22.79
C MET A 165 -0.55 4.64 22.07
N VAL A 166 -1.31 3.73 22.69
CA VAL A 166 -1.71 2.45 22.07
C VAL A 166 -2.52 2.71 20.79
N GLN A 167 -3.50 3.59 20.83
CA GLN A 167 -4.31 3.96 19.67
C GLN A 167 -3.44 4.56 18.56
N SER A 168 -2.51 5.45 18.91
CA SER A 168 -1.57 6.06 17.99
C SER A 168 -0.63 5.02 17.34
N VAL A 169 -0.15 4.02 18.08
CA VAL A 169 0.69 2.92 17.56
C VAL A 169 -0.12 2.04 16.61
N VAL A 170 -1.33 1.64 16.98
CA VAL A 170 -2.20 0.80 16.13
C VAL A 170 -2.47 1.48 14.79
N ARG A 171 -2.79 2.79 14.80
CA ARG A 171 -3.00 3.57 13.57
C ARG A 171 -1.76 3.59 12.68
N GLN A 172 -0.59 3.78 13.26
CA GLN A 172 0.68 3.81 12.52
C GLN A 172 1.08 2.41 12.02
N ALA A 173 0.75 1.35 12.76
CA ALA A 173 0.98 -0.02 12.34
C ALA A 173 0.19 -0.34 11.06
N VAL A 174 -1.10 0.00 11.01
CA VAL A 174 -1.96 -0.18 9.82
C VAL A 174 -1.41 0.60 8.61
N GLN A 175 -0.96 1.84 8.82
CA GLN A 175 -0.37 2.66 7.76
C GLN A 175 0.95 2.06 7.25
N SER A 176 1.80 1.59 8.15
CA SER A 176 3.07 0.94 7.81
C SER A 176 2.85 -0.35 7.04
N GLU A 177 1.90 -1.18 7.47
CA GLU A 177 1.54 -2.42 6.78
C GLU A 177 1.08 -2.16 5.33
N ALA A 178 0.25 -1.15 5.12
CA ALA A 178 -0.19 -0.75 3.78
C ALA A 178 0.99 -0.33 2.89
N MET A 179 2.01 0.33 3.45
CA MET A 179 3.22 0.69 2.73
C MET A 179 4.10 -0.53 2.42
N PHE A 180 4.29 -1.44 3.39
CA PHE A 180 5.02 -2.68 3.16
C PHE A 180 4.36 -3.56 2.09
N LYS A 181 3.02 -3.61 2.01
CA LYS A 181 2.31 -4.26 0.90
C LYS A 181 2.66 -3.65 -0.46
N SER A 182 2.80 -2.32 -0.52
CA SER A 182 3.21 -1.62 -1.74
C SER A 182 4.67 -1.90 -2.12
N ALA A 183 5.58 -1.92 -1.13
CA ALA A 183 6.98 -2.29 -1.33
C ALA A 183 7.13 -3.76 -1.77
N LYS A 184 6.36 -4.67 -1.18
CA LYS A 184 6.32 -6.09 -1.57
C LYS A 184 5.92 -6.25 -3.03
N ARG A 185 4.97 -5.47 -3.54
CA ARG A 185 4.61 -5.49 -4.96
C ARG A 185 5.79 -5.08 -5.87
N ILE A 186 6.58 -4.08 -5.46
CA ILE A 186 7.79 -3.69 -6.20
C ILE A 186 8.82 -4.81 -6.17
N LEU A 187 9.03 -5.43 -5.00
CA LEU A 187 9.95 -6.56 -4.86
C LEU A 187 9.54 -7.75 -5.73
N ASN A 188 8.24 -8.05 -5.80
CA ASN A 188 7.72 -9.08 -6.69
C ASN A 188 8.02 -8.74 -8.17
N TYR A 189 7.94 -7.48 -8.58
CA TYR A 189 8.32 -7.09 -9.95
C TYR A 189 9.83 -7.22 -10.22
N ILE A 190 10.67 -7.11 -9.20
CA ILE A 190 12.13 -7.26 -9.33
C ILE A 190 12.53 -8.74 -9.37
N ASN A 191 11.90 -9.57 -8.53
CA ASN A 191 12.34 -10.95 -8.32
C ASN A 191 11.55 -11.99 -9.12
N ASP A 192 10.24 -11.79 -9.29
CA ASP A 192 9.33 -12.82 -9.82
C ASP A 192 8.95 -12.56 -11.29
N LEU A 193 9.32 -11.41 -11.85
CA LEU A 193 9.06 -11.10 -13.26
C LEU A 193 10.16 -11.74 -14.12
N GLU A 194 9.76 -12.59 -15.07
CA GLU A 194 10.69 -13.17 -16.03
C GLU A 194 11.40 -12.06 -16.81
N SER A 195 12.73 -12.02 -16.69
CA SER A 195 13.56 -11.05 -17.38
C SER A 195 13.72 -11.46 -18.84
N GLU A 196 13.74 -10.46 -19.73
CA GLU A 196 14.17 -10.68 -21.10
C GLU A 196 15.62 -11.18 -21.13
N ALA A 197 16.02 -11.80 -22.25
CA ALA A 197 17.40 -12.26 -22.40
C ALA A 197 18.39 -11.10 -22.17
N PRO A 198 19.55 -11.36 -21.56
CA PRO A 198 20.52 -10.31 -21.26
C PRO A 198 20.93 -9.57 -22.54
N GLY A 199 20.90 -8.23 -22.49
CA GLY A 199 21.13 -7.38 -23.66
C GLY A 199 22.53 -7.54 -24.30
N SER A 200 23.49 -8.10 -23.57
CA SER A 200 24.79 -8.51 -24.12
C SER A 200 25.29 -9.77 -23.43
N ILE A 201 25.76 -10.73 -24.22
CA ILE A 201 26.39 -11.95 -23.74
C ILE A 201 27.89 -11.81 -24.01
N GLU A 202 28.71 -11.62 -22.97
CA GLU A 202 30.16 -11.33 -23.13
C GLU A 202 30.88 -12.35 -24.02
N HIS A 203 30.56 -13.64 -23.87
CA HIS A 203 31.16 -14.72 -24.65
C HIS A 203 30.60 -14.88 -26.07
N ARG A 204 29.57 -14.11 -26.45
CA ARG A 204 29.00 -14.08 -27.81
C ARG A 204 28.91 -12.66 -28.37
N ARG A 205 29.80 -11.76 -27.92
CA ARG A 205 29.83 -10.41 -28.48
C ARG A 205 30.30 -10.48 -29.94
N PRO A 206 29.59 -9.84 -30.87
CA PRO A 206 30.07 -9.72 -32.23
C PRO A 206 31.38 -8.89 -32.25
N PRO A 207 32.24 -9.09 -33.27
CA PRO A 207 33.48 -8.33 -33.42
C PRO A 207 33.21 -6.83 -33.60
N THR A 208 34.22 -5.99 -33.34
CA THR A 208 34.10 -4.51 -33.36
C THR A 208 33.66 -3.92 -34.70
N GLY A 209 33.76 -4.67 -35.80
CA GLY A 209 33.30 -4.26 -37.14
C GLY A 209 31.88 -4.72 -37.49
N TRP A 210 31.21 -5.50 -36.63
CA TRP A 210 29.89 -6.06 -36.95
C TRP A 210 28.77 -5.02 -36.79
N PRO A 211 27.78 -5.00 -37.69
CA PRO A 211 27.71 -5.76 -38.95
C PRO A 211 28.51 -5.08 -40.10
N GLU A 212 29.43 -5.80 -40.75
CA GLU A 212 30.26 -5.25 -41.84
C GLU A 212 29.48 -5.12 -43.17
N GLU A 213 28.74 -6.17 -43.54
CA GLU A 213 28.03 -6.23 -44.83
C GLU A 213 26.52 -5.97 -44.70
N GLY A 214 25.96 -6.10 -43.49
CA GLY A 214 24.52 -5.94 -43.27
C GLY A 214 23.63 -7.03 -43.90
N ARG A 215 24.19 -8.20 -44.24
CA ARG A 215 23.43 -9.36 -44.74
C ARG A 215 22.48 -9.89 -43.66
N ILE A 216 21.20 -10.08 -44.00
CA ILE A 216 20.18 -10.60 -43.07
C ILE A 216 19.57 -11.87 -43.65
N VAL A 217 19.56 -12.95 -42.88
CA VAL A 217 18.97 -14.23 -43.30
C VAL A 217 17.88 -14.63 -42.31
N PHE A 218 16.65 -14.72 -42.80
CA PHE A 218 15.53 -15.34 -42.09
C PHE A 218 15.46 -16.79 -42.53
N HIS A 219 15.47 -17.71 -41.56
CA HIS A 219 15.34 -19.14 -41.81
C HIS A 219 14.23 -19.69 -40.92
N GLU A 220 13.11 -20.11 -41.53
CA GLU A 220 11.97 -20.75 -40.86
C GLU A 220 11.47 -19.95 -39.64
N VAL A 221 11.42 -18.62 -39.77
CA VAL A 221 11.06 -17.75 -38.66
C VAL A 221 9.56 -17.82 -38.39
N ASN A 222 9.23 -18.01 -37.11
CA ASN A 222 7.89 -18.13 -36.59
C ASN A 222 7.71 -17.12 -35.44
N VAL A 223 6.65 -16.30 -35.49
CA VAL A 223 6.44 -15.23 -34.49
C VAL A 223 5.03 -15.32 -33.90
N ARG A 224 4.96 -15.23 -32.56
CA ARG A 224 3.73 -15.07 -31.77
C ARG A 224 3.93 -13.97 -30.72
N TYR A 225 2.87 -13.22 -30.42
CA TYR A 225 2.91 -12.17 -29.39
C TYR A 225 2.80 -12.67 -27.95
N ARG A 226 2.07 -13.75 -27.72
CA ARG A 226 1.91 -14.39 -26.41
C ARG A 226 1.80 -15.89 -26.61
N GLU A 227 2.26 -16.63 -25.61
CA GLU A 227 2.16 -18.08 -25.59
C GLU A 227 0.70 -18.55 -25.71
N GLY A 228 0.48 -19.61 -26.49
CA GLY A 228 -0.86 -20.16 -26.76
C GLY A 228 -1.69 -19.42 -27.81
N LEU A 229 -1.26 -18.25 -28.31
CA LEU A 229 -1.89 -17.62 -29.49
C LEU A 229 -1.37 -18.22 -30.81
N PRO A 230 -2.18 -18.16 -31.89
CA PRO A 230 -1.75 -18.61 -33.20
C PRO A 230 -0.55 -17.81 -33.69
N LEU A 231 0.31 -18.49 -34.45
CA LEU A 231 1.46 -17.88 -35.12
C LEU A 231 0.97 -16.84 -36.13
N VAL A 232 1.53 -15.62 -36.06
CA VAL A 232 1.23 -14.51 -36.97
C VAL A 232 2.13 -14.60 -38.20
N LEU A 233 3.43 -14.85 -37.99
CA LEU A 233 4.36 -15.19 -39.06
C LEU A 233 4.64 -16.70 -38.98
N LYS A 234 4.52 -17.38 -40.12
CA LYS A 234 4.63 -18.84 -40.22
C LYS A 234 5.68 -19.21 -41.26
N ASN A 235 6.73 -19.90 -40.83
CA ASN A 235 7.80 -20.45 -41.68
C ASN A 235 8.33 -19.46 -42.73
N ILE A 236 8.66 -18.24 -42.30
CA ILE A 236 9.20 -17.23 -43.20
C ILE A 236 10.70 -17.47 -43.40
N SER A 237 11.09 -17.68 -44.66
CA SER A 237 12.48 -17.86 -45.09
C SER A 237 12.79 -16.92 -46.24
N PHE A 238 13.73 -16.00 -46.06
CA PHE A 238 14.25 -15.12 -47.11
C PHE A 238 15.63 -14.59 -46.73
N GLU A 239 16.37 -14.12 -47.73
CA GLU A 239 17.69 -13.53 -47.56
C GLU A 239 17.70 -12.11 -48.14
N VAL A 240 18.32 -11.19 -47.39
CA VAL A 240 18.60 -9.81 -47.80
C VAL A 240 20.11 -9.69 -48.01
N LYS A 241 20.51 -9.32 -49.22
CA LYS A 241 21.92 -9.18 -49.59
C LYS A 241 22.51 -7.86 -49.06
N PRO A 242 23.85 -7.80 -48.92
CA PRO A 242 24.54 -6.54 -48.59
C PRO A 242 24.13 -5.40 -49.53
N GLN A 243 23.89 -4.22 -48.96
CA GLN A 243 23.52 -3.00 -49.69
C GLN A 243 22.21 -3.10 -50.52
N GLU A 244 21.40 -4.15 -50.31
CA GLU A 244 20.12 -4.35 -50.99
C GLU A 244 19.01 -3.56 -50.30
N LYS A 245 18.19 -2.84 -51.09
CA LYS A 245 17.01 -2.14 -50.59
C LYS A 245 15.76 -2.99 -50.89
N ILE A 246 15.15 -3.53 -49.84
CA ILE A 246 13.90 -4.30 -49.97
C ILE A 246 12.71 -3.44 -49.57
N GLY A 247 11.69 -3.41 -50.43
CA GLY A 247 10.38 -2.87 -50.10
C GLY A 247 9.46 -3.99 -49.62
N ILE A 248 8.93 -3.87 -48.40
CA ILE A 248 7.90 -4.77 -47.89
C ILE A 248 6.55 -4.08 -48.09
N VAL A 249 5.64 -4.74 -48.82
CA VAL A 249 4.29 -4.25 -49.07
C VAL A 249 3.33 -5.34 -48.61
N GLY A 250 2.32 -4.97 -47.82
CA GLY A 250 1.34 -5.88 -47.23
C GLY A 250 0.27 -5.14 -46.46
#